data_AF-M6K8D6-F1
#
_entry.id   AF-M6K8D6-F1
#
_cell.length_a   1.000
_cell.length_b   1.000
_cell.length_c   1.000
_cell.angle_alpha   90.00
_cell.angle_beta   90.00
_cell.angle_gamma   90.00
#
_symmetry.space_group_name_H-M   'P 1'
#
loop_
_entity.id
_entity.type
_entity.pdbx_description
1 polymer ?
#
loop_
_entity_poly.entity_id
_entity_poly.type
_entity_poly.pdbx_seq_one_letter_code
_entity_poly.pdbx_strand_id
1 'polypeptide(L)'
;MIQKIKEQWAVFILIVAVPILHIGIGTENTYIADSALKAMQTDSLIQNNFQSEEIRYPAEKLDPLHEAFFLPGTGFAKEIQGKFIGQYPIAFTFLSSFLRLIGITWKWVPMLLSFFMIVSLYLLSKRKLIGQKTVLLGYFATILFALCLDFSEYSIYFLFNSIGFSFWLRYRDLKKSRDLYLAFFVCSLPIWFRLETLLFLGSLVLSEIIMYRKNIKNLIKGINPLGILLGILPIILFFLWNLWDYGHILGVRFIFNYGIEHASILDRIHRFFSIIFVNYVNGAPKFGLFFCSSFLLLPVLYYVFLKTKKMKKSIFCSW
;
A
#
# COMPACT_ATOMS: atom_id res chain seq x y z
N MET A 1 -4.40 -29.97 -13.21
CA MET A 1 -3.50 -28.80 -13.40
C MET A 1 -4.00 -27.87 -14.50
N ILE A 2 -4.27 -28.39 -15.70
CA ILE A 2 -4.75 -27.64 -16.88
C ILE A 2 -6.01 -26.80 -16.61
N GLN A 3 -6.96 -27.29 -15.81
CA GLN A 3 -8.18 -26.53 -15.50
C GLN A 3 -7.94 -25.31 -14.61
N LYS A 4 -7.03 -25.41 -13.62
CA LYS A 4 -6.60 -24.26 -12.81
C LYS A 4 -5.85 -23.21 -13.65
N ILE A 5 -5.10 -23.65 -14.66
CA ILE A 5 -4.42 -22.76 -15.61
C ILE A 5 -5.45 -22.02 -16.47
N LYS A 6 -6.45 -22.72 -17.01
CA LYS A 6 -7.54 -22.08 -17.76
C LYS A 6 -8.33 -21.06 -16.94
N GLU A 7 -8.54 -21.33 -15.65
CA GLU A 7 -9.26 -20.42 -14.75
C GLU A 7 -8.45 -19.17 -14.36
N GLN A 8 -7.12 -19.26 -14.34
CA GLN A 8 -6.21 -18.19 -13.87
C GLN A 8 -5.22 -17.74 -14.95
N TRP A 9 -5.60 -17.83 -16.21
CA TRP A 9 -4.71 -17.62 -17.37
C TRP A 9 -4.00 -16.26 -17.36
N ALA A 10 -4.66 -15.20 -16.90
CA ALA A 10 -4.06 -13.86 -16.86
C ALA A 10 -2.93 -13.79 -15.82
N VAL A 11 -3.11 -14.45 -14.67
CA VAL A 11 -2.06 -14.55 -13.63
C VAL A 11 -0.85 -15.30 -14.18
N PHE A 12 -1.06 -16.39 -14.93
CA PHE A 12 0.03 -17.12 -15.58
C PHE A 12 0.78 -16.27 -16.60
N ILE A 13 0.08 -15.47 -17.40
CA ILE A 13 0.72 -14.50 -18.29
C ILE A 13 1.58 -13.52 -17.50
N LEU A 14 1.08 -12.95 -16.40
CA LEU A 14 1.84 -12.02 -15.57
C LEU A 14 3.10 -12.66 -14.96
N ILE A 15 3.01 -13.91 -14.48
CA ILE A 15 4.17 -14.63 -13.92
C ILE A 15 5.32 -14.74 -14.93
N VAL A 16 5.02 -14.85 -16.22
CA VAL A 16 6.02 -14.95 -17.29
C VAL A 16 6.42 -13.57 -17.82
N ALA A 17 5.45 -12.70 -18.08
CA ALA A 17 5.69 -11.40 -18.70
C ALA A 17 6.44 -10.44 -17.77
N VAL A 18 6.16 -10.45 -16.47
CA VAL A 18 6.77 -9.49 -15.52
C VAL A 18 8.28 -9.67 -15.41
N PRO A 19 8.85 -10.88 -15.24
CA PRO A 19 10.30 -11.07 -15.30
C PRO A 19 10.93 -10.61 -16.61
N ILE A 20 10.30 -10.91 -17.75
CA ILE A 20 10.79 -10.48 -19.07
C ILE A 20 10.83 -8.95 -19.16
N LEU A 21 9.80 -8.26 -18.64
CA LEU A 21 9.74 -6.80 -18.61
C LEU A 21 10.79 -6.20 -17.68
N HIS A 22 11.00 -6.75 -16.49
CA HIS A 22 12.05 -6.29 -15.58
C HIS A 22 13.44 -6.37 -16.23
N ILE A 23 13.72 -7.48 -16.92
CA ILE A 23 14.98 -7.68 -17.64
C ILE A 23 15.07 -6.76 -18.87
N GLY A 24 14.01 -6.66 -19.67
CA GLY A 24 13.99 -5.88 -20.91
C GLY A 24 14.05 -4.37 -20.69
N ILE A 25 13.45 -3.88 -19.60
CA ILE A 25 13.51 -2.46 -19.20
C ILE A 25 14.84 -2.17 -18.49
N GLY A 26 15.46 -3.17 -17.86
CA GLY A 26 16.67 -2.99 -17.07
C GLY A 26 16.40 -2.28 -15.75
N THR A 27 15.38 -2.73 -15.01
CA THR A 27 14.95 -2.11 -13.73
C THR A 27 16.04 -2.08 -12.65
N GLU A 28 17.11 -2.85 -12.81
CA GLU A 28 18.31 -2.75 -11.98
C GLU A 28 19.00 -1.39 -12.04
N ASN A 29 18.77 -0.63 -13.12
CA ASN A 29 19.40 0.67 -13.36
C ASN A 29 18.45 1.85 -13.05
N THR A 30 17.23 1.59 -12.57
CA THR A 30 16.19 2.62 -12.39
C THR A 30 16.09 3.13 -10.95
N TYR A 31 17.15 2.99 -10.16
CA TYR A 31 17.25 3.57 -8.82
C TYR A 31 17.52 5.07 -8.93
N ILE A 32 16.46 5.86 -9.10
CA ILE A 32 16.52 7.31 -9.32
C ILE A 32 15.53 7.98 -8.36
N ALA A 33 15.93 9.09 -7.75
CA ALA A 33 15.12 9.86 -6.81
C ALA A 33 14.55 8.99 -5.67
N ASP A 34 13.24 8.69 -5.70
CA ASP A 34 12.51 7.93 -4.69
C ASP A 34 13.15 6.57 -4.38
N SER A 35 13.41 5.77 -5.41
CA SER A 35 13.97 4.44 -5.25
C SER A 35 15.43 4.47 -4.82
N ALA A 36 16.20 5.47 -5.27
CA ALA A 36 17.56 5.69 -4.81
C ALA A 36 17.61 5.97 -3.31
N LEU A 37 16.74 6.86 -2.80
CA LEU A 37 16.70 7.18 -1.38
C LEU A 37 16.32 5.97 -0.54
N LYS A 38 15.31 5.20 -0.94
CA LYS A 38 14.93 3.96 -0.24
C LYS A 38 16.09 2.97 -0.21
N ALA A 39 16.85 2.87 -1.29
CA ALA A 39 18.02 2.00 -1.36
C ALA A 39 19.12 2.49 -0.40
N MET A 40 19.39 3.80 -0.35
CA MET A 40 20.34 4.40 0.60
C MET A 40 19.91 4.20 2.05
N GLN A 41 18.62 4.37 2.38
CA GLN A 41 18.09 4.08 3.72
C GLN A 41 18.26 2.60 4.08
N THR A 42 18.02 1.71 3.13
CA THR A 42 18.20 0.25 3.30
C THR A 42 19.66 -0.09 3.57
N ASP A 43 20.60 0.39 2.75
CA ASP A 43 22.02 0.12 2.95
C ASP A 43 22.55 0.78 4.25
N SER A 44 22.03 1.95 4.63
CA SER A 44 22.37 2.60 5.91
C SER A 44 21.96 1.75 7.11
N LEU A 45 20.75 1.20 7.07
CA LEU A 45 20.21 0.32 8.12
C LEU A 45 21.01 -0.99 8.24
N ILE A 46 21.45 -1.56 7.12
CA ILE A 46 22.33 -2.74 7.14
C ILE A 46 23.68 -2.39 7.77
N GLN A 47 24.30 -1.28 7.34
CA GLN A 47 25.64 -0.90 7.79
C GLN A 47 25.68 -0.50 9.26
N ASN A 48 24.59 0.03 9.80
CA ASN A 48 24.49 0.39 11.21
C ASN A 48 23.90 -0.73 12.10
N ASN A 49 23.79 -1.97 11.58
CA ASN A 49 23.24 -3.12 12.30
C ASN A 49 21.84 -2.89 12.89
N PHE A 50 20.97 -2.19 12.16
CA PHE A 50 19.58 -1.89 12.57
C PHE A 50 19.45 -1.06 13.85
N GLN A 51 20.50 -0.29 14.20
CA GLN A 51 20.49 0.53 15.42
C GLN A 51 19.83 1.90 15.24
N SER A 52 19.83 2.44 14.02
CA SER A 52 19.30 3.78 13.72
C SER A 52 18.66 3.83 12.34
N GLU A 53 17.69 4.73 12.15
CA GLU A 53 17.10 5.05 10.84
C GLU A 53 17.90 6.11 10.06
N GLU A 54 18.96 6.63 10.68
CA GLU A 54 19.80 7.67 10.12
C GLU A 54 20.43 7.23 8.80
N ILE A 55 20.29 8.10 7.80
CA ILE A 55 20.90 7.92 6.49
C ILE A 55 22.38 8.23 6.62
N ARG A 56 23.20 7.27 6.21
CA ARG A 56 24.63 7.51 6.09
C ARG A 56 24.89 8.42 4.90
N TYR A 57 25.39 9.62 5.16
CA TYR A 57 25.79 10.55 4.13
C TYR A 57 27.33 10.62 4.01
N PRO A 58 27.95 10.05 2.96
CA PRO A 58 29.41 10.00 2.88
C PRO A 58 30.12 11.36 2.90
N ALA A 59 29.44 12.42 2.46
CA ALA A 59 29.98 13.78 2.39
C ALA A 59 29.63 14.65 3.62
N GLU A 60 29.10 14.08 4.70
CA GLU A 60 28.66 14.80 5.91
C GLU A 60 29.75 15.74 6.49
N LYS A 61 31.03 15.37 6.39
CA LYS A 61 32.13 16.25 6.84
C LYS A 61 32.33 17.49 5.95
N LEU A 62 32.04 17.37 4.66
CA LEU A 62 32.20 18.45 3.67
C LEU A 62 30.91 19.27 3.51
N ASP A 63 29.78 18.66 3.82
CA ASP A 63 28.43 19.23 3.72
C ASP A 63 27.62 18.89 4.98
N PRO A 64 27.95 19.49 6.13
CA PRO A 64 27.28 19.18 7.41
C PRO A 64 25.84 19.67 7.46
N LEU A 65 25.45 20.55 6.54
CA LEU A 65 24.09 21.07 6.40
C LEU A 65 23.25 20.26 5.37
N HIS A 66 23.84 19.25 4.74
CA HIS A 66 23.20 18.40 3.73
C HIS A 66 22.65 19.18 2.52
N GLU A 67 23.25 20.33 2.19
CA GLU A 67 22.83 21.20 1.08
C GLU A 67 23.14 20.59 -0.30
N ALA A 68 24.14 19.71 -0.37
CA ALA A 68 24.53 18.98 -1.57
C ALA A 68 23.92 17.56 -1.61
N PHE A 69 23.06 17.20 -0.65
CA PHE A 69 22.34 15.93 -0.69
C PHE A 69 21.50 15.85 -1.97
N PHE A 70 21.52 14.71 -2.65
CA PHE A 70 20.93 14.59 -3.98
C PHE A 70 19.44 14.97 -3.96
N LEU A 71 19.03 15.79 -4.92
CA LEU A 71 17.74 16.52 -4.94
C LEU A 71 17.61 17.52 -3.77
N PRO A 72 18.50 18.52 -3.66
CA PRO A 72 18.47 19.48 -2.56
C PRO A 72 17.19 20.32 -2.59
N GLY A 73 16.66 20.67 -1.41
CA GLY A 73 15.44 21.46 -1.27
C GLY A 73 14.13 20.74 -1.59
N THR A 74 14.16 19.46 -1.99
CA THR A 74 12.97 18.70 -2.40
C THR A 74 12.22 18.01 -1.25
N GLY A 75 12.76 18.05 -0.03
CA GLY A 75 12.14 17.40 1.13
C GLY A 75 12.24 15.87 1.07
N PHE A 76 13.33 15.32 0.56
CA PHE A 76 13.56 13.87 0.50
C PHE A 76 14.19 13.33 1.79
N ALA A 77 15.10 14.08 2.41
CA ALA A 77 15.69 13.79 3.71
C ALA A 77 15.86 15.07 4.53
N LYS A 78 15.77 14.97 5.85
CA LYS A 78 15.81 16.08 6.81
C LYS A 78 16.24 15.60 8.19
N GLU A 79 16.75 16.56 8.96
CA GLU A 79 16.97 16.41 10.39
C GLU A 79 15.65 16.30 11.14
N ILE A 80 15.44 15.15 11.79
CA ILE A 80 14.31 14.90 12.70
C ILE A 80 14.90 14.36 14.00
N GLN A 81 14.65 15.06 15.11
CA GLN A 81 15.20 14.72 16.43
C GLN A 81 16.72 14.51 16.44
N GLY A 82 17.46 15.26 15.61
CA GLY A 82 18.93 15.18 15.52
C GLY A 82 19.46 13.97 14.75
N LYS A 83 18.61 13.34 13.93
CA LYS A 83 19.00 12.30 12.98
C LYS A 83 18.65 12.74 11.57
N PHE A 84 19.55 12.53 10.61
CA PHE A 84 19.27 12.75 9.19
C PHE A 84 18.45 11.59 8.60
N ILE A 85 17.13 11.75 8.52
CA ILE A 85 16.19 10.67 8.13
C ILE A 85 15.58 10.95 6.76
N GLY A 86 15.31 9.89 5.99
CA GLY A 86 14.62 9.98 4.70
C GLY A 86 13.10 9.86 4.81
N GLN A 87 12.37 10.37 3.82
CA GLN A 87 10.91 10.46 3.85
C GLN A 87 10.14 9.11 3.83
N TYR A 88 10.81 7.99 3.53
CA TYR A 88 10.14 6.70 3.34
C TYR A 88 10.07 5.87 4.63
N PRO A 89 9.04 5.00 4.74
CA PRO A 89 8.78 4.27 5.97
C PRO A 89 9.88 3.26 6.31
N ILE A 90 10.31 3.24 7.58
CA ILE A 90 11.29 2.27 8.09
C ILE A 90 10.86 0.82 7.82
N ALA A 91 9.57 0.48 7.92
CA ALA A 91 9.15 -0.90 7.70
C ALA A 91 9.49 -1.43 6.30
N PHE A 92 9.48 -0.56 5.28
CA PHE A 92 9.89 -0.93 3.93
C PHE A 92 11.40 -1.14 3.83
N THR A 93 12.19 -0.24 4.42
CA THR A 93 13.66 -0.33 4.39
C THR A 93 14.16 -1.49 5.25
N PHE A 94 13.51 -1.77 6.37
CA PHE A 94 13.74 -2.95 7.22
C PHE A 94 13.47 -4.25 6.47
N LEU A 95 12.30 -4.38 5.84
CA LEU A 95 11.98 -5.55 5.03
C LEU A 95 12.98 -5.73 3.88
N SER A 96 13.29 -4.63 3.18
CA SER A 96 14.26 -4.65 2.08
C SER A 96 15.66 -5.02 2.57
N SER A 97 16.06 -4.56 3.75
CA SER A 97 17.34 -4.92 4.38
C SER A 97 17.42 -6.41 4.66
N PHE A 98 16.34 -6.99 5.17
CA PHE A 98 16.26 -8.44 5.35
C PHE A 98 16.40 -9.20 4.03
N LEU A 99 15.72 -8.74 2.96
CA LEU A 99 15.88 -9.32 1.62
C LEU A 99 17.32 -9.25 1.11
N ARG A 100 18.02 -8.14 1.37
CA ARG A 100 19.43 -7.95 1.01
C ARG A 100 20.34 -8.90 1.79
N LEU A 101 20.12 -9.05 3.10
CA LEU A 101 20.92 -9.92 3.96
C LEU A 101 20.80 -11.42 3.63
N ILE A 102 19.64 -11.87 3.15
CA ILE A 102 19.46 -13.25 2.66
C ILE A 102 20.04 -13.48 1.25
N GLY A 103 20.72 -12.48 0.67
CA GLY A 103 21.46 -12.60 -0.59
C GLY A 103 20.73 -12.07 -1.84
N ILE A 104 19.60 -11.38 -1.70
CA ILE A 104 18.90 -10.81 -2.86
C ILE A 104 19.61 -9.52 -3.29
N THR A 105 20.16 -9.53 -4.50
CA THR A 105 20.87 -8.37 -5.06
C THR A 105 19.90 -7.27 -5.50
N TRP A 106 20.35 -6.01 -5.53
CA TRP A 106 19.58 -4.87 -6.03
C TRP A 106 18.93 -5.11 -7.40
N LYS A 107 19.58 -5.88 -8.28
CA LYS A 107 19.03 -6.32 -9.56
C LYS A 107 17.66 -7.01 -9.46
N TRP A 108 17.44 -7.81 -8.42
CA TRP A 108 16.27 -8.70 -8.31
C TRP A 108 15.20 -8.18 -7.35
N VAL A 109 15.52 -7.19 -6.51
CA VAL A 109 14.59 -6.69 -5.48
C VAL A 109 13.31 -6.11 -6.10
N PRO A 110 13.35 -5.22 -7.11
CA PRO A 110 12.12 -4.68 -7.71
C PRO A 110 11.25 -5.78 -8.32
N MET A 111 11.87 -6.75 -8.99
CA MET A 111 11.18 -7.91 -9.57
C MET A 111 10.48 -8.75 -8.48
N LEU A 112 11.15 -9.00 -7.36
CA LEU A 112 10.54 -9.71 -6.23
C LEU A 112 9.32 -8.98 -5.67
N LEU A 113 9.43 -7.66 -5.49
CA LEU A 113 8.31 -6.84 -5.03
C LEU A 113 7.12 -6.88 -6.00
N SER A 114 7.40 -6.87 -7.30
CA SER A 114 6.40 -7.03 -8.36
C SER A 114 5.59 -8.32 -8.23
N PHE A 115 6.20 -9.42 -7.77
CA PHE A 115 5.47 -10.67 -7.54
C PHE A 115 4.43 -10.56 -6.43
N PHE A 116 4.62 -9.70 -5.41
CA PHE A 116 3.59 -9.47 -4.40
C PHE A 116 2.31 -8.88 -5.00
N MET A 117 2.42 -8.04 -6.04
CA MET A 117 1.26 -7.55 -6.78
C MET A 117 0.55 -8.67 -7.54
N ILE A 118 1.30 -9.56 -8.21
CA ILE A 118 0.74 -10.71 -8.92
C ILE A 118 -0.03 -11.62 -7.95
N VAL A 119 0.54 -11.88 -6.76
CA VAL A 119 -0.12 -12.66 -5.71
C VAL A 119 -1.41 -11.97 -5.26
N SER A 120 -1.39 -10.65 -5.11
CA SER A 120 -2.59 -9.85 -4.75
C SER A 120 -3.71 -10.04 -5.78
N LEU A 121 -3.40 -9.87 -7.07
CA LEU A 121 -4.36 -10.03 -8.16
C LEU A 121 -4.88 -11.47 -8.26
N TYR A 122 -4.01 -12.45 -8.03
CA TYR A 122 -4.40 -13.85 -7.94
C TYR A 122 -5.40 -14.10 -6.80
N LEU A 123 -5.15 -13.57 -5.59
CA LEU A 123 -6.07 -13.73 -4.45
C LEU A 123 -7.46 -13.17 -4.75
N LEU A 124 -7.51 -11.98 -5.38
CA LEU A 124 -8.76 -11.34 -5.78
C LEU A 124 -9.48 -12.14 -6.87
N SER A 125 -8.74 -12.63 -7.87
CA SER A 125 -9.35 -13.35 -8.99
C SER A 125 -9.77 -14.78 -8.65
N LYS A 126 -8.99 -15.48 -7.80
CA LYS A 126 -9.36 -16.80 -7.27
C LYS A 126 -10.71 -16.76 -6.56
N ARG A 127 -11.03 -15.64 -5.91
CA ARG A 127 -12.32 -15.40 -5.24
C ARG A 127 -13.42 -14.87 -6.19
N LYS A 128 -13.13 -14.79 -7.49
CA LYS A 128 -14.04 -14.30 -8.54
C LYS A 128 -14.51 -12.86 -8.31
N LEU A 129 -13.72 -12.05 -7.58
CA LEU A 129 -14.02 -10.64 -7.35
C LEU A 129 -13.70 -9.78 -8.58
N ILE A 130 -12.62 -10.15 -9.27
CA ILE A 130 -12.18 -9.55 -10.53
C ILE A 130 -12.04 -10.63 -11.59
N GLY A 131 -12.45 -10.31 -12.82
CA GLY A 131 -12.28 -11.19 -13.97
C GLY A 131 -10.82 -11.22 -14.44
N GLN A 132 -10.43 -12.25 -15.18
CA GLN A 132 -9.06 -12.40 -15.70
C GLN A 132 -8.66 -11.25 -16.65
N LYS A 133 -9.59 -10.71 -17.43
CA LYS A 133 -9.34 -9.50 -18.24
C LYS A 133 -9.01 -8.29 -17.35
N THR A 134 -9.73 -8.15 -16.23
CA THR A 134 -9.49 -7.10 -15.24
C THR A 134 -8.14 -7.28 -14.53
N VAL A 135 -7.63 -8.51 -14.40
CA VAL A 135 -6.28 -8.76 -13.88
C VAL A 135 -5.22 -8.15 -14.80
N LEU A 136 -5.30 -8.40 -16.11
CA LEU A 136 -4.35 -7.81 -17.06
C LEU A 136 -4.48 -6.30 -17.16
N LEU A 137 -5.71 -5.79 -17.29
CA LEU A 137 -5.95 -4.34 -17.33
C LEU A 137 -5.53 -3.65 -16.03
N GLY A 138 -5.82 -4.26 -14.88
CA GLY A 138 -5.44 -3.74 -13.59
C GLY A 138 -3.92 -3.63 -13.43
N TYR A 139 -3.17 -4.61 -13.94
CA TYR A 139 -1.71 -4.56 -13.91
C TYR A 139 -1.14 -3.59 -14.94
N PHE A 140 -1.45 -3.76 -16.24
CA PHE A 140 -0.78 -3.02 -17.33
C PHE A 140 -1.39 -1.66 -17.66
N ALA A 141 -2.71 -1.49 -17.49
CA ALA A 141 -3.43 -0.29 -17.91
C ALA A 141 -3.67 0.69 -16.74
N THR A 142 -2.90 0.58 -15.65
CA THR A 142 -2.97 1.50 -14.52
C THR A 142 -1.58 1.92 -14.07
N ILE A 143 -1.52 2.94 -13.20
CA ILE A 143 -0.27 3.37 -12.58
C ILE A 143 0.39 2.28 -11.73
N LEU A 144 -0.33 1.19 -11.39
CA LEU A 144 0.27 0.03 -10.72
C LEU A 144 1.41 -0.57 -11.54
N PHE A 145 1.34 -0.53 -12.87
CA PHE A 145 2.44 -1.00 -13.71
C PHE A 145 3.75 -0.30 -13.36
N ALA A 146 3.75 1.04 -13.45
CA ALA A 146 4.91 1.85 -13.15
C ALA A 146 5.38 1.67 -11.69
N LEU A 147 4.45 1.61 -10.74
CA LEU A 147 4.77 1.43 -9.32
C LEU A 147 5.31 0.04 -8.99
N CYS A 148 4.99 -0.99 -9.79
CA CYS A 148 5.48 -2.35 -9.61
C CYS A 148 6.86 -2.57 -10.26
N LEU A 149 7.20 -1.78 -11.28
CA LEU A 149 8.53 -1.84 -11.90
C LEU A 149 9.60 -1.15 -11.05
N ASP A 150 9.19 -0.24 -10.16
CA ASP A 150 10.09 0.51 -9.29
C ASP A 150 10.32 -0.17 -7.93
N PHE A 151 11.38 0.23 -7.23
CA PHE A 151 11.65 -0.21 -5.86
C PHE A 151 10.69 0.46 -4.88
N SER A 152 9.53 -0.17 -4.67
CA SER A 152 8.40 0.49 -4.02
C SER A 152 7.57 -0.38 -3.09
N GLU A 153 7.04 0.24 -2.04
CA GLU A 153 6.26 -0.40 -0.99
C GLU A 153 4.81 -0.74 -1.41
N TYR A 154 4.35 -0.22 -2.56
CA TYR A 154 2.96 -0.40 -3.01
C TYR A 154 2.57 -1.87 -3.17
N SER A 155 3.44 -2.71 -3.74
CA SER A 155 3.09 -4.12 -3.97
C SER A 155 2.85 -4.90 -2.67
N ILE A 156 3.62 -4.58 -1.62
CA ILE A 156 3.44 -5.15 -0.27
C ILE A 156 2.15 -4.60 0.36
N TYR A 157 1.93 -3.30 0.24
CA TYR A 157 0.70 -2.64 0.68
C TYR A 157 -0.56 -3.29 0.07
N PHE A 158 -0.55 -3.52 -1.24
CA PHE A 158 -1.66 -4.16 -1.96
C PHE A 158 -1.88 -5.62 -1.53
N LEU A 159 -0.80 -6.35 -1.26
CA LEU A 159 -0.86 -7.73 -0.81
C LEU A 159 -1.56 -7.87 0.53
N PHE A 160 -1.12 -7.11 1.54
CA PHE A 160 -1.72 -7.19 2.86
C PHE A 160 -3.20 -6.78 2.82
N ASN A 161 -3.55 -5.69 2.13
CA ASN A 161 -4.95 -5.30 1.99
C ASN A 161 -5.78 -6.37 1.25
N SER A 162 -5.24 -7.03 0.22
CA SER A 162 -5.93 -8.10 -0.50
C SER A 162 -6.16 -9.35 0.36
N ILE A 163 -5.19 -9.70 1.22
CA ILE A 163 -5.32 -10.80 2.19
C ILE A 163 -6.34 -10.44 3.28
N GLY A 164 -6.26 -9.24 3.85
CA GLY A 164 -7.19 -8.79 4.88
C GLY A 164 -8.63 -8.70 4.34
N PHE A 165 -8.81 -8.17 3.12
CA PHE A 165 -10.09 -8.19 2.42
C PHE A 165 -10.62 -9.61 2.19
N SER A 166 -9.72 -10.55 1.85
CA SER A 166 -10.05 -11.95 1.71
C SER A 166 -10.56 -12.60 3.01
N PHE A 167 -10.02 -12.21 4.16
CA PHE A 167 -10.55 -12.62 5.47
C PHE A 167 -11.89 -11.97 5.78
N TRP A 168 -12.05 -10.67 5.46
CA TRP A 168 -13.31 -9.97 5.64
C TRP A 168 -14.44 -10.63 4.85
N LEU A 169 -14.20 -10.99 3.59
CA LEU A 169 -15.18 -11.74 2.78
C LEU A 169 -15.53 -13.11 3.40
N ARG A 170 -14.55 -13.83 3.95
CA ARG A 170 -14.82 -15.09 4.65
C ARG A 170 -15.68 -14.88 5.89
N TYR A 171 -15.43 -13.83 6.67
CA TYR A 171 -16.30 -13.44 7.76
C TYR A 171 -17.72 -13.16 7.26
N ARG A 172 -17.89 -12.51 6.10
CA ARG A 172 -19.20 -12.27 5.52
C ARG A 172 -19.96 -13.56 5.20
N ASP A 173 -19.26 -14.55 4.64
CA ASP A 173 -19.84 -15.82 4.23
C ASP A 173 -20.10 -16.75 5.43
N LEU A 174 -19.15 -16.86 6.36
CA LEU A 174 -19.15 -17.85 7.44
C LEU A 174 -19.60 -17.30 8.80
N LYS A 175 -19.69 -15.97 8.95
CA LYS A 175 -20.05 -15.28 10.20
C LYS A 175 -19.18 -15.61 11.42
N LYS A 176 -17.94 -16.05 11.19
CA LYS A 176 -16.97 -16.34 12.25
C LYS A 176 -16.21 -15.08 12.66
N SER A 177 -16.39 -14.58 13.88
CA SER A 177 -15.76 -13.35 14.37
C SER A 177 -14.22 -13.38 14.29
N ARG A 178 -13.60 -14.56 14.41
CA ARG A 178 -12.15 -14.72 14.19
C ARG A 178 -11.69 -14.20 12.83
N ASP A 179 -12.44 -14.47 11.77
CA ASP A 179 -12.07 -14.04 10.41
C ASP A 179 -12.20 -12.50 10.28
N LEU A 180 -13.07 -11.85 11.07
CA LEU A 180 -13.14 -10.38 11.16
C LEU A 180 -11.92 -9.80 11.88
N TYR A 181 -11.49 -10.39 12.99
CA TYR A 181 -10.31 -9.93 13.72
C TYR A 181 -9.03 -10.08 12.90
N LEU A 182 -8.89 -11.22 12.20
CA LEU A 182 -7.80 -11.43 11.25
C LEU A 182 -7.85 -10.44 10.09
N ALA A 183 -9.04 -10.10 9.59
CA ALA A 183 -9.17 -9.09 8.55
C ALA A 183 -8.66 -7.72 9.04
N PHE A 184 -9.09 -7.28 10.24
CA PHE A 184 -8.60 -6.02 10.80
C PHE A 184 -7.10 -6.04 11.06
N PHE A 185 -6.56 -7.11 11.63
CA PHE A 185 -5.12 -7.25 11.87
C PHE A 185 -4.33 -7.12 10.59
N VAL A 186 -4.69 -7.91 9.57
CA VAL A 186 -3.94 -7.95 8.31
C VAL A 186 -4.12 -6.66 7.50
N CYS A 187 -5.32 -6.05 7.50
CA CYS A 187 -5.54 -4.74 6.90
C CYS A 187 -4.88 -3.60 7.68
N SER A 188 -4.49 -3.80 8.95
CA SER A 188 -3.82 -2.80 9.77
C SER A 188 -2.31 -2.78 9.56
N LEU A 189 -1.67 -3.92 9.30
CA LEU A 189 -0.24 -4.03 8.99
C LEU A 189 0.25 -3.05 7.90
N PRO A 190 -0.46 -2.85 6.77
CA PRO A 190 0.03 -1.99 5.70
C PRO A 190 0.20 -0.50 6.10
N ILE A 191 -0.31 -0.07 7.26
CA ILE A 191 -0.10 1.31 7.75
C ILE A 191 1.38 1.65 7.93
N TRP A 192 2.19 0.66 8.28
CA TRP A 192 3.64 0.78 8.43
C TRP A 192 4.36 1.07 7.11
N PHE A 193 3.73 0.77 5.98
CA PHE A 193 4.23 1.09 4.66
C PHE A 193 3.58 2.36 4.13
N ARG A 194 2.27 2.53 4.35
CA ARG A 194 1.45 3.55 3.69
C ARG A 194 0.26 3.99 4.52
N LEU A 195 0.10 5.30 4.70
CA LEU A 195 -1.02 5.90 5.45
C LEU A 195 -2.38 5.72 4.75
N GLU A 196 -2.40 5.47 3.43
CA GLU A 196 -3.60 5.18 2.64
C GLU A 196 -4.35 3.93 3.16
N THR A 197 -3.70 3.11 3.98
CA THR A 197 -4.34 2.01 4.72
C THR A 197 -5.53 2.48 5.56
N LEU A 198 -5.44 3.68 6.15
CA LEU A 198 -6.54 4.24 6.95
C LEU A 198 -7.80 4.46 6.12
N LEU A 199 -7.66 4.82 4.84
CA LEU A 199 -8.79 4.96 3.91
C LEU A 199 -9.41 3.61 3.59
N PHE A 200 -8.59 2.58 3.36
CA PHE A 200 -9.07 1.21 3.11
C PHE A 200 -9.79 0.62 4.33
N LEU A 201 -9.25 0.80 5.53
CA LEU A 201 -9.89 0.37 6.77
C LEU A 201 -11.18 1.15 7.03
N GLY A 202 -11.16 2.46 6.83
CA GLY A 202 -12.35 3.31 6.94
C GLY A 202 -13.46 2.85 6.00
N SER A 203 -13.13 2.49 4.75
CA SER A 203 -14.10 1.98 3.78
C SER A 203 -14.65 0.60 4.18
N LEU A 204 -13.84 -0.27 4.77
CA LEU A 204 -14.26 -1.58 5.29
C LEU A 204 -15.22 -1.42 6.47
N VAL A 205 -14.89 -0.56 7.45
CA VAL A 205 -15.77 -0.26 8.59
C VAL A 205 -17.07 0.38 8.13
N LEU A 206 -16.99 1.34 7.22
CA LEU A 206 -18.18 2.00 6.65
C LEU A 206 -19.07 0.99 5.91
N SER A 207 -18.50 0.03 5.17
CA SER A 207 -19.25 -1.04 4.54
C SER A 207 -20.02 -1.90 5.57
N GLU A 208 -19.45 -2.19 6.74
CA GLU A 208 -20.17 -2.89 7.81
C GLU A 208 -21.29 -2.04 8.42
N ILE A 209 -21.04 -0.74 8.67
CA ILE A 209 -22.04 0.19 9.22
C ILE A 209 -23.25 0.30 8.28
N ILE A 210 -23.01 0.56 6.98
CA ILE A 210 -24.07 0.68 5.96
C ILE A 210 -24.91 -0.60 5.93
N MET A 211 -24.26 -1.75 6.07
CA MET A 211 -24.91 -3.04 5.97
C MET A 211 -25.73 -3.42 7.20
N TYR A 212 -25.32 -3.02 8.39
CA TYR A 212 -26.05 -3.24 9.65
C TYR A 212 -26.88 -2.03 10.08
N ARG A 213 -27.11 -1.04 9.20
CA ARG A 213 -27.85 0.20 9.51
C ARG A 213 -29.18 -0.01 10.25
N LYS A 214 -29.90 -1.10 9.96
CA LYS A 214 -31.17 -1.45 10.64
C LYS A 214 -31.01 -2.25 11.95
N ASN A 215 -29.89 -2.93 12.15
CA ASN A 215 -29.65 -3.87 13.26
C ASN A 215 -28.23 -3.71 13.86
N ILE A 216 -27.80 -2.47 14.11
CA ILE A 216 -26.43 -2.18 14.59
C ILE A 216 -26.15 -2.81 15.96
N LYS A 217 -27.19 -2.96 16.79
CA LYS A 217 -27.13 -3.65 18.09
C LYS A 217 -26.68 -5.11 17.96
N ASN A 218 -27.04 -5.79 16.86
CA ASN A 218 -26.63 -7.18 16.62
C ASN A 218 -25.18 -7.29 16.15
N LEU A 219 -24.65 -6.25 15.49
CA LEU A 219 -23.24 -6.17 15.14
C LEU A 219 -22.39 -6.06 16.42
N ILE A 220 -22.76 -5.15 17.32
CA ILE A 220 -22.01 -4.87 18.55
C ILE A 220 -22.03 -6.08 19.50
N LYS A 221 -23.18 -6.76 19.65
CA LYS A 221 -23.30 -7.94 20.53
C LYS A 221 -22.46 -9.15 20.11
N GLY A 222 -22.16 -9.29 18.81
CA GLY A 222 -21.39 -10.42 18.28
C GLY A 222 -19.87 -10.21 18.24
N ILE A 223 -19.40 -9.03 18.66
CA ILE A 223 -18.01 -8.62 18.55
C ILE A 223 -17.40 -8.55 19.96
N ASN A 224 -16.38 -9.35 20.20
CA ASN A 224 -15.48 -9.19 21.34
C ASN A 224 -14.60 -7.93 21.16
N PRO A 225 -14.67 -6.94 22.09
CA PRO A 225 -13.83 -5.75 22.06
C PRO A 225 -12.32 -6.05 22.07
N LEU A 226 -11.88 -7.09 22.79
CA LEU A 226 -10.48 -7.51 22.79
C LEU A 226 -10.02 -7.99 21.41
N GLY A 227 -10.91 -8.67 20.68
CA GLY A 227 -10.62 -9.11 19.31
C GLY A 227 -10.44 -7.94 18.33
N ILE A 228 -11.22 -6.86 18.51
CA ILE A 228 -11.05 -5.63 17.74
C ILE A 228 -9.77 -4.92 18.12
N LEU A 229 -9.48 -4.80 19.43
CA LEU A 229 -8.25 -4.18 19.93
C LEU A 229 -7.01 -4.88 19.36
N LEU A 230 -6.98 -6.21 19.39
CA LEU A 230 -5.93 -7.01 18.76
C LEU A 230 -5.89 -6.81 17.24
N GLY A 231 -7.05 -6.67 16.59
CA GLY A 231 -7.15 -6.38 15.16
C GLY A 231 -6.58 -5.03 14.75
N ILE A 232 -6.68 -3.99 15.58
CA ILE A 232 -6.14 -2.65 15.30
C ILE A 232 -4.77 -2.42 15.93
N LEU A 233 -4.22 -3.40 16.66
CA LEU A 233 -2.94 -3.31 17.34
C LEU A 233 -1.80 -2.80 16.44
N PRO A 234 -1.64 -3.21 15.17
CA PRO A 234 -0.60 -2.66 14.32
C PRO A 234 -0.67 -1.15 14.11
N ILE A 235 -1.86 -0.55 14.11
CA ILE A 235 -2.07 0.91 13.99
C ILE A 235 -1.64 1.59 15.29
N ILE A 236 -2.03 1.02 16.43
CA ILE A 236 -1.65 1.55 17.75
C ILE A 236 -0.13 1.56 17.88
N LEU A 237 0.53 0.46 17.54
CA LEU A 237 1.99 0.36 17.57
C LEU A 237 2.65 1.34 16.60
N PHE A 238 2.09 1.52 15.40
CA PHE A 238 2.59 2.51 14.44
C PHE A 238 2.53 3.94 15.01
N PHE A 239 1.41 4.32 15.61
CA PHE A 239 1.24 5.64 16.23
C PHE A 239 2.18 5.87 17.41
N LEU A 240 2.36 4.85 18.26
CA LEU A 240 3.28 4.92 19.40
C LEU A 240 4.74 5.03 18.92
N TRP A 241 5.14 4.21 17.95
CA TRP A 241 6.48 4.26 17.35
C TRP A 241 6.78 5.64 16.77
N ASN A 242 5.87 6.15 15.95
CA ASN A 242 6.08 7.44 15.28
C ASN A 242 6.11 8.62 16.25
N LEU A 243 5.30 8.58 17.32
CA LEU A 243 5.34 9.59 18.35
C LEU A 243 6.68 9.57 19.08
N TRP A 244 7.22 8.38 19.37
CA TRP A 244 8.48 8.22 20.06
C TRP A 244 9.68 8.67 19.19
N ASP A 245 9.81 8.15 17.97
CA ASP A 245 11.02 8.36 17.16
C ASP A 245 10.99 9.66 16.34
N TYR A 246 9.80 10.14 15.96
CA TYR A 246 9.67 11.34 15.11
C TYR A 246 8.94 12.51 15.79
N GLY A 247 8.36 12.29 16.97
CA GLY A 247 7.59 13.32 17.69
C GLY A 247 6.21 13.61 17.08
N HIS A 248 5.75 12.82 16.11
CA HIS A 248 4.46 13.02 15.44
C HIS A 248 3.77 11.71 15.11
N ILE A 249 2.49 11.57 15.46
CA ILE A 249 1.70 10.32 15.37
C ILE A 249 1.63 9.75 13.93
N LEU A 250 1.50 10.63 12.93
CA LEU A 250 1.40 10.22 11.51
C LEU A 250 2.76 9.90 10.86
N GLY A 251 3.86 10.04 11.61
CA GLY A 251 5.19 9.64 11.21
C GLY A 251 5.86 10.55 10.18
N VAL A 252 7.02 10.07 9.71
CA VAL A 252 7.95 10.76 8.82
C VAL A 252 7.26 11.30 7.58
N ARG A 253 6.49 10.45 6.88
CA ARG A 253 5.85 10.81 5.62
C ARG A 253 4.91 12.00 5.76
N PHE A 254 4.22 12.14 6.90
CA PHE A 254 3.40 13.31 7.15
C PHE A 254 4.25 14.57 7.39
N ILE A 255 5.31 14.45 8.19
CA ILE A 255 6.25 15.56 8.47
C ILE A 255 6.86 16.09 7.16
N PHE A 256 7.27 15.20 6.26
CA PHE A 256 7.87 15.60 4.98
C PHE A 256 6.85 16.21 4.01
N ASN A 257 5.63 15.67 3.91
CA ASN A 257 4.63 16.22 2.98
C ASN A 257 3.92 17.48 3.49
N TYR A 258 3.79 17.65 4.82
CA TYR A 258 2.97 18.71 5.41
C TYR A 258 3.71 19.61 6.40
N GLY A 259 4.90 19.23 6.87
CA GLY A 259 5.72 20.01 7.78
C GLY A 259 6.57 21.09 7.09
N ILE A 260 6.63 21.08 5.75
CA ILE A 260 7.50 21.97 4.96
C ILE A 260 6.75 23.16 4.38
N GLU A 261 5.43 23.06 4.18
CA GLU A 261 4.69 24.07 3.43
C GLU A 261 3.55 24.71 4.22
N HIS A 262 3.60 26.04 4.29
CA HIS A 262 2.45 26.93 4.53
C HIS A 262 1.44 26.90 3.37
N ALA A 263 1.22 25.73 2.75
CA ALA A 263 0.21 25.56 1.72
C ALA A 263 -1.16 25.83 2.33
N SER A 264 -1.90 26.77 1.73
CA SER A 264 -3.24 27.12 2.19
C SER A 264 -4.17 25.90 2.09
N ILE A 265 -5.25 25.89 2.85
CA ILE A 265 -6.26 24.82 2.79
C ILE A 265 -6.79 24.64 1.35
N LEU A 266 -6.92 25.75 0.61
CA LEU A 266 -7.34 25.72 -0.79
C LEU A 266 -6.32 25.04 -1.69
N ASP A 267 -5.02 25.31 -1.52
CA ASP A 267 -3.96 24.63 -2.28
C ASP A 267 -3.95 23.13 -1.98
N ARG A 268 -4.21 22.75 -0.73
CA ARG A 268 -4.29 21.34 -0.31
C ARG A 268 -5.49 20.64 -0.95
N ILE A 269 -6.65 21.29 -1.00
CA ILE A 269 -7.84 20.78 -1.69
C ILE A 269 -7.58 20.67 -3.19
N HIS A 270 -6.97 21.68 -3.81
CA HIS A 270 -6.63 21.65 -5.22
C HIS A 270 -5.65 20.52 -5.55
N ARG A 271 -4.59 20.36 -4.75
CA ARG A 271 -3.63 19.24 -4.87
C ARG A 271 -4.32 17.90 -4.67
N PHE A 272 -5.26 17.79 -3.73
CA PHE A 272 -6.05 16.57 -3.54
C PHE A 272 -6.88 16.24 -4.79
N PHE A 273 -7.58 17.21 -5.37
CA PHE A 273 -8.34 17.00 -6.61
C PHE A 273 -7.45 16.70 -7.81
N SER A 274 -6.28 17.34 -7.92
CA SER A 274 -5.33 17.07 -9.00
C SER A 274 -4.67 15.69 -8.87
N ILE A 275 -4.39 15.24 -7.64
CA ILE A 275 -3.88 13.89 -7.36
C ILE A 275 -4.96 12.83 -7.59
N ILE A 276 -6.24 13.14 -7.39
CA ILE A 276 -7.33 12.18 -7.61
C ILE A 276 -7.70 12.11 -9.09
N PHE A 277 -8.02 13.24 -9.71
CA PHE A 277 -8.51 13.30 -11.09
C PHE A 277 -7.37 13.56 -12.07
N VAL A 278 -7.56 14.39 -13.09
CA VAL A 278 -6.50 14.66 -14.07
C VAL A 278 -5.72 15.88 -13.60
N ASN A 279 -4.42 15.71 -13.42
CA ASN A 279 -3.48 16.81 -13.29
C ASN A 279 -2.85 17.09 -14.66
N TYR A 280 -2.52 18.35 -14.99
CA TYR A 280 -1.76 18.67 -16.19
C TYR A 280 -0.35 19.08 -15.78
N VAL A 281 0.64 18.27 -16.13
CA VAL A 281 2.04 18.61 -15.92
C VAL A 281 2.65 18.86 -17.29
N ASN A 282 3.08 20.09 -17.54
CA ASN A 282 3.66 20.53 -18.82
C ASN A 282 2.77 20.22 -20.04
N GLY A 283 1.45 20.47 -19.92
CA GLY A 283 0.49 20.24 -21.00
C GLY A 283 0.06 18.77 -21.21
N ALA A 284 0.70 17.81 -20.53
CA ALA A 284 0.31 16.41 -20.57
C ALA A 284 -0.66 16.06 -19.42
N PRO A 285 -1.82 15.45 -19.70
CA PRO A 285 -2.72 14.96 -18.66
C PRO A 285 -2.08 13.78 -17.92
N LYS A 286 -1.74 13.98 -16.66
CA LYS A 286 -1.46 12.93 -15.67
C LYS A 286 -2.78 12.52 -15.02
N PHE A 287 -3.26 11.33 -15.35
CA PHE A 287 -4.38 10.73 -14.64
C PHE A 287 -3.96 10.37 -13.23
N GLY A 288 -4.68 10.91 -12.27
CA GLY A 288 -4.46 10.76 -10.85
C GLY A 288 -4.91 9.41 -10.31
N LEU A 289 -4.66 9.23 -9.02
CA LEU A 289 -4.92 8.04 -8.24
C LEU A 289 -6.38 7.58 -8.26
N PHE A 290 -7.38 8.27 -8.83
CA PHE A 290 -8.76 7.77 -8.89
C PHE A 290 -8.89 6.42 -9.59
N PHE A 291 -8.01 6.12 -10.56
CA PHE A 291 -7.94 4.78 -11.16
C PHE A 291 -7.29 3.74 -10.23
N CYS A 292 -6.39 4.15 -9.33
CA CYS A 292 -5.78 3.31 -8.30
C CYS A 292 -6.61 3.17 -7.01
N SER A 293 -7.41 4.19 -6.68
CA SER A 293 -8.19 4.33 -5.44
C SER A 293 -9.49 3.55 -5.47
N SER A 294 -9.88 3.04 -6.65
CA SER A 294 -10.95 2.05 -6.78
C SER A 294 -10.70 0.83 -5.89
N PHE A 295 -9.44 0.47 -5.63
CA PHE A 295 -9.09 -0.55 -4.64
C PHE A 295 -9.30 -0.07 -3.20
N LEU A 296 -8.99 1.18 -2.86
CA LEU A 296 -9.20 1.78 -1.53
C LEU A 296 -10.69 1.76 -1.13
N LEU A 297 -11.56 1.93 -2.12
CA LEU A 297 -13.01 1.93 -1.96
C LEU A 297 -13.63 0.55 -2.24
N LEU A 298 -12.81 -0.48 -2.50
CA LEU A 298 -13.28 -1.81 -2.88
C LEU A 298 -14.32 -2.40 -1.92
N PRO A 299 -14.19 -2.29 -0.58
CA PRO A 299 -15.22 -2.79 0.33
C PRO A 299 -16.59 -2.14 0.11
N VAL A 300 -16.63 -0.82 -0.07
CA VAL A 300 -17.86 -0.06 -0.31
C VAL A 300 -18.42 -0.36 -1.70
N LEU A 301 -17.58 -0.37 -2.73
CA LEU A 301 -17.99 -0.69 -4.12
C LEU A 301 -18.52 -2.12 -4.23
N TYR A 302 -17.87 -3.08 -3.57
CA TYR A 302 -18.33 -4.46 -3.47
C TYR A 302 -19.76 -4.52 -2.91
N TYR A 303 -20.02 -3.79 -1.82
CA TYR A 303 -21.36 -3.74 -1.24
C TYR A 303 -22.40 -3.12 -2.18
N VAL A 304 -22.11 -1.92 -2.72
CA VAL A 304 -23.07 -1.15 -3.53
C VAL A 304 -23.44 -1.88 -4.81
N PHE A 305 -22.48 -2.50 -5.50
CA PHE A 305 -22.70 -3.07 -6.84
C PHE A 305 -22.97 -4.58 -6.88
N LEU A 306 -22.37 -5.38 -5.99
CA LEU A 306 -22.48 -6.85 -6.07
C LEU A 306 -23.63 -7.41 -5.24
N LYS A 307 -23.98 -6.77 -4.11
CA LYS A 307 -25.14 -7.20 -3.30
C LYS A 307 -26.47 -6.83 -3.96
N THR A 308 -26.57 -5.66 -4.59
CA THR A 308 -27.76 -5.25 -5.35
C THR A 308 -28.06 -6.22 -6.51
N LYS A 309 -27.03 -6.76 -7.18
CA LYS A 309 -27.22 -7.83 -8.18
C LYS A 309 -27.74 -9.15 -7.58
N LYS A 310 -27.21 -9.59 -6.43
CA LYS A 310 -27.71 -10.82 -5.75
C LYS A 310 -29.14 -10.67 -5.22
N MET A 311 -29.50 -9.50 -4.66
CA MET A 311 -30.89 -9.23 -4.25
C MET A 311 -31.84 -9.12 -5.46
N LYS A 312 -31.43 -8.47 -6.56
CA LYS A 312 -32.23 -8.47 -7.79
C LYS A 312 -32.45 -9.87 -8.36
N LYS A 313 -31.46 -10.76 -8.30
CA LYS A 313 -31.59 -12.15 -8.75
C LYS A 313 -32.53 -12.99 -7.86
N SER A 314 -32.60 -12.74 -6.54
CA SER A 314 -33.55 -13.47 -5.69
C SER A 314 -34.99 -12.99 -5.87
N ILE A 315 -35.21 -11.73 -6.25
CA ILE A 315 -36.54 -11.17 -6.53
C ILE A 315 -37.05 -11.59 -7.92
N PHE A 316 -36.14 -11.84 -8.88
CA PHE A 316 -36.51 -12.31 -10.22
C PHE A 316 -36.72 -13.82 -10.35
N CYS A 317 -36.34 -14.62 -9.34
CA CYS A 317 -36.61 -16.05 -9.27
C CYS A 317 -37.79 -16.39 -8.34
N SER A 318 -38.55 -15.38 -7.88
CA SER A 318 -39.75 -15.53 -7.06
C SER A 318 -41.01 -15.01 -7.75
N TRP A 319 -41.07 -15.13 -9.08
CA TRP A 319 -42.27 -14.95 -9.89
C TRP A 319 -42.45 -16.18 -10.77
#